data_AF-A0A6L2KXZ7-F1
#
_entry.id   AF-A0A6L2KXZ7-F1
#
_cell.length_a   1.000
_cell.length_b   1.000
_cell.length_c   1.000
_cell.angle_alpha   90.00
_cell.angle_beta   90.00
_cell.angle_gamma   90.00
#
_symmetry.space_group_name_H-M   'P 1'
#
loop_
_entity.id
_entity.type
_entity.pdbx_description
1 polymer ?
#
loop_
_entity_poly.entity_id
_entity_poly.type
_entity_poly.pdbx_seq_one_letter_code
_entity_poly.pdbx_strand_id
1 'polypeptide(L)'
;MIKLRKLGLNQSDDGKVLVIGRRRVSGQTFMQKKGQNHRDRISVSFNENGQPVDEKTTSKLSHFIRSLVRSGKYCPLHKPWPKVGIANKQTLLDILNDRFDLSSGSNDWILNSIWE
;
A
#
# COMPACT_ATOMS: atom_id res chain seq x y z
N MET A 1 -29.19 30.94 -14.06
CA MET A 1 -28.84 31.75 -15.25
C MET A 1 -27.72 32.70 -14.88
N ILE A 2 -26.47 32.39 -15.23
CA ILE A 2 -25.32 33.26 -14.93
C ILE A 2 -24.90 33.98 -16.21
N LYS A 3 -24.88 35.30 -16.10
CA LYS A 3 -24.74 36.31 -17.14
C LYS A 3 -23.31 36.29 -17.72
N LEU A 4 -23.18 36.02 -19.01
CA LEU A 4 -21.92 36.15 -19.75
C LEU A 4 -21.54 37.63 -19.85
N ARG A 5 -20.45 38.04 -19.17
CA ARG A 5 -19.81 39.33 -19.39
C ARG A 5 -18.83 39.20 -20.57
N LYS A 6 -19.07 40.04 -21.55
CA LYS A 6 -18.29 40.27 -22.77
C LYS A 6 -16.89 40.77 -22.36
N LEU A 7 -15.83 40.06 -22.76
CA LEU A 7 -14.47 40.60 -22.73
C LEU A 7 -14.07 40.93 -24.16
N GLY A 8 -13.70 42.19 -24.36
CA GLY A 8 -13.47 42.82 -25.65
C GLY A 8 -12.31 42.21 -26.43
N LEU A 9 -12.47 42.19 -27.75
CA LEU A 9 -11.36 42.13 -28.69
C LEU A 9 -10.49 43.37 -28.50
N ASN A 10 -9.18 43.16 -28.37
CA ASN A 10 -8.20 44.15 -28.80
C ASN A 10 -7.47 43.54 -30.00
N GLN A 11 -7.69 44.12 -31.17
CA GLN A 11 -6.82 43.94 -32.33
C GLN A 11 -5.48 44.60 -32.02
N SER A 12 -4.39 43.87 -32.24
CA SER A 12 -3.10 44.48 -32.53
C SER A 12 -2.45 43.69 -33.65
N ASP A 13 -2.16 44.43 -34.72
CA ASP A 13 -1.51 44.04 -35.95
C ASP A 13 0.01 43.93 -35.68
N ASP A 14 0.56 42.72 -35.73
CA ASP A 14 1.94 42.44 -36.17
C ASP A 14 2.12 40.92 -36.30
N GLY A 15 2.51 40.48 -37.49
CA GLY A 15 2.52 39.07 -37.87
C GLY A 15 3.61 38.27 -37.15
N LYS A 16 3.23 37.55 -36.08
CA LYS A 16 3.92 36.35 -35.58
C LYS A 16 2.87 35.35 -35.08
N VAL A 17 2.56 34.33 -35.87
CA VAL A 17 1.73 33.19 -35.42
C VAL A 17 2.52 32.41 -34.38
N LEU A 18 2.41 32.80 -33.10
CA LEU A 18 2.94 32.01 -32.00
C LEU A 18 1.96 30.87 -31.74
N VAL A 19 2.21 29.70 -32.36
CA VAL A 19 1.52 28.46 -31.99
C VAL A 19 1.97 28.08 -30.58
N ILE A 20 1.23 28.57 -29.58
CA ILE A 20 1.37 28.10 -28.21
C ILE A 20 0.85 26.67 -28.19
N GLY A 21 1.76 25.71 -28.38
CA GLY A 21 1.50 24.30 -28.12
C GLY A 21 1.05 24.17 -26.67
N ARG A 22 -0.25 23.93 -26.46
CA ARG A 22 -0.80 23.70 -25.11
C ARG A 22 -0.11 22.48 -24.52
N ARG A 23 0.83 22.67 -23.58
CA ARG A 23 1.27 21.57 -22.72
C ARG A 23 0.06 21.07 -21.98
N ARG A 24 -0.23 19.77 -22.10
CA ARG A 24 -1.19 19.08 -21.23
C ARG A 24 -0.60 19.12 -19.83
N VAL A 25 -1.05 20.07 -19.01
CA VAL A 25 -0.88 19.99 -17.56
C VAL A 25 -1.75 18.84 -17.09
N SER A 26 -1.12 17.81 -16.53
CA SER A 26 -1.87 16.80 -15.77
C SER A 26 -2.71 17.56 -14.74
N GLY A 27 -4.03 17.37 -14.78
CA GLY A 27 -4.92 17.97 -13.78
C GLY A 27 -4.49 17.53 -12.38
N GLN A 28 -4.91 18.28 -11.36
CA GLN A 28 -4.65 17.89 -9.99
C GLN A 28 -5.21 16.49 -9.74
N THR A 29 -4.32 15.50 -9.70
CA THR A 29 -4.69 14.13 -9.34
C THR A 29 -5.01 14.16 -7.87
N PHE A 30 -6.30 14.23 -7.53
CA PHE A 30 -6.74 14.02 -6.16
C PHE A 30 -6.40 12.58 -5.80
N MET A 31 -5.25 12.36 -5.16
CA MET A 31 -4.95 11.11 -4.49
C MET A 31 -6.11 10.83 -3.53
N GLN A 32 -6.87 9.77 -3.80
CA GLN A 32 -7.78 9.26 -2.79
C GLN A 32 -6.93 8.87 -1.59
N LYS A 33 -7.07 9.60 -0.48
CA LYS A 33 -6.52 9.19 0.81
C LYS A 33 -7.21 7.89 1.20
N LYS A 34 -6.68 6.76 0.76
CA LYS A 34 -6.93 5.46 1.39
C LYS A 34 -6.09 5.41 2.66
N GLY A 35 -6.48 6.21 3.65
CA GLY A 35 -6.06 5.97 5.02
C GLY A 35 -6.77 4.70 5.45
N GLN A 36 -6.03 3.59 5.59
CA GLN A 36 -6.57 2.40 6.24
C GLN A 36 -6.97 2.82 7.66
N ASN A 37 -8.27 2.76 7.94
CA ASN A 37 -8.78 3.02 9.28
C ASN A 37 -8.24 1.90 10.18
N HIS A 38 -7.65 2.25 11.32
CA HIS A 38 -7.12 1.28 12.29
C HIS A 38 -8.21 0.33 12.84
N ARG A 39 -9.49 0.62 12.57
CA ARG A 39 -10.65 -0.20 12.93
C ARG A 39 -11.03 -1.26 11.89
N ASP A 40 -10.46 -1.21 10.70
CA ASP A 40 -10.72 -2.18 9.62
C ASP A 40 -9.64 -3.27 9.60
N ARG A 41 -9.50 -4.02 10.70
CA ARG A 41 -8.64 -5.20 10.69
C ARG A 41 -9.11 -6.15 9.60
N ILE A 42 -8.18 -6.63 8.79
CA ILE A 42 -8.50 -7.55 7.70
C ILE A 42 -8.66 -8.93 8.35
N SER A 43 -9.90 -9.41 8.44
CA SER A 43 -10.16 -10.78 8.87
C SER A 43 -9.60 -11.75 7.84
N VAL A 44 -8.76 -12.69 8.28
CA VAL A 44 -8.18 -13.73 7.42
C VAL A 44 -8.76 -15.07 7.87
N SER A 45 -9.39 -15.79 6.96
CA SER A 45 -9.90 -17.13 7.24
C SER A 45 -8.75 -18.13 7.13
N PHE A 46 -8.45 -18.84 8.22
CA PHE A 46 -7.41 -19.87 8.26
C PHE A 46 -8.01 -21.27 8.20
N ASN A 47 -7.31 -22.22 7.56
CA ASN A 47 -7.62 -23.65 7.66
C ASN A 47 -7.08 -24.24 8.98
N GLU A 48 -7.35 -25.52 9.20
CA GLU A 48 -6.87 -26.27 10.37
C GLU A 48 -5.33 -26.29 10.49
N ASN A 49 -4.62 -26.14 9.38
CA ASN A 49 -3.16 -26.06 9.29
C ASN A 49 -2.63 -24.62 9.48
N GLY A 50 -3.50 -23.64 9.79
CA GLY A 50 -3.11 -22.24 9.95
C GLY A 50 -2.79 -21.51 8.64
N GLN A 51 -3.18 -22.05 7.49
CA GLN A 51 -2.98 -21.45 6.18
C GLN A 51 -4.18 -20.57 5.79
N PRO A 52 -3.95 -19.39 5.21
CA PRO A 52 -5.04 -18.53 4.77
C PRO A 52 -5.75 -19.14 3.54
N VAL A 53 -7.08 -19.31 3.64
CA VAL A 53 -7.91 -20.02 2.64
C VAL A 53 -8.34 -19.10 1.50
N ASP A 54 -8.55 -17.81 1.80
CA ASP A 54 -9.07 -16.85 0.83
C ASP A 54 -7.92 -16.19 0.05
N GLU A 55 -7.86 -16.43 -1.26
CA GLU A 55 -6.78 -15.96 -2.15
C GLU A 55 -6.52 -14.44 -2.03
N LYS A 56 -7.58 -13.63 -1.91
CA LYS A 56 -7.45 -12.17 -1.85
C LYS A 56 -6.79 -11.75 -0.54
N THR A 57 -7.14 -12.40 0.56
CA THR A 57 -6.52 -12.14 1.87
C THR A 57 -5.10 -12.69 1.93
N THR A 58 -4.85 -13.87 1.38
CA THR A 58 -3.52 -14.49 1.29
C THR A 58 -2.54 -13.62 0.52
N SER A 59 -2.94 -13.12 -0.66
CA SER A 59 -2.10 -12.25 -1.48
C SER A 59 -1.77 -10.93 -0.76
N LYS A 60 -2.75 -10.32 -0.07
CA LYS A 60 -2.51 -9.12 0.74
C LYS A 60 -1.58 -9.38 1.92
N LEU A 61 -1.79 -10.48 2.65
CA LEU A 61 -0.98 -10.89 3.79
C LEU A 61 0.46 -11.15 3.33
N SER A 62 0.65 -11.97 2.31
CA SER A 62 1.97 -12.28 1.73
C SER A 62 2.69 -11.01 1.24
N HIS A 63 1.98 -10.12 0.54
CA HIS A 63 2.56 -8.87 0.06
C HIS A 63 3.00 -7.96 1.22
N PHE A 64 2.18 -7.88 2.28
CA PHE A 64 2.49 -7.10 3.47
C PHE A 64 3.68 -7.68 4.24
N ILE A 65 3.72 -8.99 4.44
CA ILE A 65 4.85 -9.71 5.04
C ILE A 65 6.13 -9.40 4.24
N ARG A 66 6.10 -9.57 2.92
CA ARG A 66 7.24 -9.25 2.03
C ARG A 66 7.69 -7.80 2.15
N SER A 67 6.76 -6.85 2.32
CA SER A 67 7.09 -5.44 2.56
C SER A 67 7.85 -5.25 3.87
N LEU A 68 7.42 -5.91 4.95
CA LEU A 68 8.12 -5.90 6.25
C LEU A 68 9.51 -6.51 6.16
N VAL A 69 9.65 -7.63 5.44
CA VAL A 69 10.95 -8.28 5.20
C VAL A 69 11.88 -7.34 4.46
N ARG A 70 11.40 -6.76 3.35
CA ARG A 70 12.19 -5.86 2.50
C ARG A 70 12.56 -4.56 3.19
N SER A 71 11.75 -4.12 4.16
CA SER A 71 12.08 -2.96 4.99
C SER A 71 13.36 -3.16 5.83
N GLY A 72 13.78 -4.41 6.10
CA GLY A 72 15.00 -4.71 6.84
C GLY A 72 15.01 -4.34 8.33
N LYS A 73 13.96 -3.65 8.81
CA LYS A 73 13.84 -3.18 10.20
C LYS A 73 13.69 -4.32 11.20
N TYR A 74 12.92 -5.36 10.83
CA TYR A 74 12.59 -6.50 11.70
C TYR A 74 13.22 -7.81 11.19
N CYS A 75 13.42 -7.92 9.87
CA CYS A 75 14.17 -9.00 9.23
C CYS A 75 15.57 -8.49 8.87
N PRO A 76 16.61 -8.75 9.70
CA PRO A 76 17.97 -8.41 9.31
C PRO A 76 18.37 -9.21 8.06
N LEU A 77 18.65 -8.51 6.96
CA LEU A 77 19.05 -9.10 5.66
C LEU A 77 20.28 -10.02 5.76
N HIS A 78 21.18 -9.70 6.69
CA HIS A 78 22.45 -10.43 6.88
C HIS A 78 22.31 -11.68 7.78
N LYS A 79 21.13 -11.93 8.36
CA LYS A 79 20.91 -13.10 9.23
C LYS A 79 19.77 -13.96 8.70
N PRO A 80 19.97 -15.28 8.60
CA PRO A 80 18.89 -16.18 8.20
C PRO A 80 17.78 -16.15 9.26
N TRP A 81 16.52 -16.22 8.82
CA TRP A 81 15.32 -16.21 9.66
C TRP A 81 15.33 -17.11 10.89
N PRO A 82 15.76 -18.39 10.80
CA PRO A 82 15.82 -19.24 11.99
C PRO A 82 16.74 -18.67 13.06
N LYS A 83 17.75 -17.87 12.70
CA LYS A 83 18.69 -17.21 13.63
C LYS A 83 18.24 -15.82 14.08
N VAL A 84 17.09 -15.32 13.60
CA VAL A 84 16.52 -14.06 14.06
C VAL A 84 15.98 -14.26 15.48
N GLY A 85 16.33 -13.33 16.39
CA GLY A 85 15.92 -13.40 17.79
C GLY A 85 14.40 -13.37 17.96
N ILE A 86 13.92 -14.05 19.01
CA ILE A 86 12.49 -14.18 19.32
C ILE A 86 11.80 -12.81 19.44
N ALA A 87 12.48 -11.80 19.99
CA ALA A 87 11.95 -10.44 20.12
C ALA A 87 11.53 -9.80 18.78
N ASN A 88 12.31 -10.02 17.72
CA ASN A 88 11.99 -9.48 16.40
C ASN A 88 10.83 -10.24 15.76
N LYS A 89 10.77 -11.57 15.96
CA LYS A 89 9.65 -12.40 15.50
C LYS A 89 8.36 -11.98 16.19
N GLN A 90 8.40 -11.75 17.50
CA GLN A 90 7.24 -11.30 18.26
C GLN A 90 6.77 -9.90 17.82
N THR A 91 7.70 -8.95 17.64
CA THR A 91 7.38 -7.62 17.10
C THR A 91 6.73 -7.69 15.73
N LEU A 92 7.22 -8.58 14.85
CA LEU A 92 6.65 -8.76 13.52
C LEU A 92 5.24 -9.36 13.60
N LEU A 93 5.01 -10.32 14.49
CA LEU A 93 3.68 -10.87 14.74
C LEU A 93 2.72 -9.83 15.33
N ASP A 94 3.19 -8.95 16.21
CA ASP A 94 2.38 -7.87 16.79
C ASP A 94 1.91 -6.88 15.71
N ILE A 95 2.83 -6.47 14.81
CA ILE A 95 2.50 -5.62 13.66
C ILE A 95 1.50 -6.30 12.71
N LEU A 96 1.61 -7.61 12.55
CA LEU A 96 0.65 -8.36 11.74
C LEU A 96 -0.71 -8.46 12.43
N ASN A 97 -0.77 -8.73 13.73
CA ASN A 97 -2.01 -8.76 14.52
C ASN A 97 -2.70 -7.39 14.62
N ASP A 98 -1.93 -6.30 14.54
CA ASP A 98 -2.48 -4.94 14.47
C ASP A 98 -3.31 -4.74 13.18
N ARG A 99 -2.89 -5.35 12.08
CA ARG A 99 -3.46 -5.15 10.73
C ARG A 99 -4.39 -6.27 10.28
N PHE A 100 -4.16 -7.49 10.74
CA PHE A 100 -4.86 -8.70 10.38
C PHE A 100 -5.36 -9.39 11.64
N ASP A 101 -6.55 -9.95 11.58
CA ASP A 101 -7.07 -10.79 12.66
C ASP A 101 -6.47 -12.19 12.49
N LEU A 102 -5.39 -12.49 13.21
CA LEU A 102 -4.65 -13.75 13.11
C LEU A 102 -5.01 -14.69 14.25
N SER A 103 -5.28 -15.95 13.93
CA SER A 103 -5.45 -16.98 14.94
C SER A 103 -4.09 -17.38 15.53
N SER A 104 -4.06 -17.80 16.80
CA SER A 104 -2.83 -18.21 17.48
C SER A 104 -2.11 -19.38 16.77
N GLY A 105 -2.87 -20.25 16.07
CA GLY A 105 -2.34 -21.38 15.31
C GLY A 105 -1.74 -21.02 13.94
N SER A 106 -1.95 -19.80 13.44
CA SER A 106 -1.41 -19.35 12.15
C SER A 106 0.02 -18.81 12.26
N ASN A 107 0.53 -18.58 13.48
CA ASN A 107 1.85 -17.97 13.70
C ASN A 107 2.99 -18.80 13.08
N ASP A 108 2.99 -20.12 13.27
CA ASP A 108 4.04 -21.00 12.72
C ASP A 108 4.07 -20.97 11.19
N TRP A 109 2.90 -21.02 10.55
CA TRP A 109 2.80 -20.91 9.10
C TRP A 109 3.30 -19.55 8.60
N ILE A 110 2.88 -18.47 9.25
CA ILE A 110 3.32 -17.12 8.91
C ILE A 110 4.84 -17.03 9.01
N LEU A 111 5.43 -17.49 10.10
CA LEU A 111 6.87 -17.46 10.29
C LEU A 111 7.61 -18.30 9.23
N ASN A 112 7.05 -19.44 8.80
CA ASN A 112 7.65 -20.26 7.75
C ASN A 112 7.55 -19.58 6.36
N SER A 113 6.41 -18.95 6.07
CA SER A 113 6.12 -18.31 4.77
C SER A 113 7.02 -17.12 4.41
N ILE A 114 7.78 -16.58 5.38
CA ILE A 114 8.65 -15.41 5.18
C ILE A 114 9.86 -15.77 4.30
N TRP A 115 10.29 -17.03 4.32
CA TRP A 115 11.53 -17.49 3.69
C TRP A 115 11.37 -18.72 2.79
N GLU A 116 10.14 -19.10 2.48
CA GLU A 116 9.81 -20.04 1.39
C GLU A 116 9.82 -19.31 0.03
#